data_AF-A0A2U1NAA1-F1
#
_entry.id   AF-A0A2U1NAA1-F1
#
_cell.length_a   1.000
_cell.length_b   1.000
_cell.length_c   1.000
_cell.angle_alpha   90.00
_cell.angle_beta   90.00
_cell.angle_gamma   90.00
#
_symmetry.space_group_name_H-M   'P 1'
#
loop_
_entity.id
_entity.type
_entity.pdbx_description
1 polymer ?
#
loop_
_entity_poly.entity_id
_entity_poly.type
_entity_poly.pdbx_seq_one_letter_code
_entity_poly.pdbx_strand_id
1 'polypeptide(L)'
;MGIGGKSIPPNIDRVGDISSNALFILLVEKQSTFIRLAETRYYRIFPCIIVCAQGQPDLGTREFVIYHCGSLSMSYDSSNLATPGISWLGLTPYDLETSKIPKECLLPMSEEDKKAGEKLMNEDFLKNMPQWRKALGIMLNT
;
A
#
# COMPACT_ATOMS: atom_id res chain seq x y z
N MET A 1 -18.12 13.01 -19.27
CA MET A 1 -16.67 13.23 -19.34
C MET A 1 -16.02 12.35 -18.29
N GLY A 2 -15.19 11.39 -18.71
CA GLY A 2 -14.82 10.23 -17.90
C GLY A 2 -13.99 10.57 -16.66
N ILE A 3 -14.31 9.91 -15.55
CA ILE A 3 -13.60 9.98 -14.25
C ILE A 3 -12.30 9.14 -14.33
N GLY A 4 -11.69 9.06 -15.53
CA GLY A 4 -10.53 8.22 -15.79
C GLY A 4 -9.26 8.94 -15.35
N GLY A 5 -8.52 8.33 -14.42
CA GLY A 5 -7.15 8.73 -14.12
C GLY A 5 -6.26 8.66 -15.37
N LYS A 6 -5.15 9.39 -15.36
CA LYS A 6 -4.14 9.28 -16.43
C LYS A 6 -3.17 8.15 -16.10
N SER A 7 -2.86 7.33 -17.09
CA SER A 7 -1.78 6.35 -16.95
C SER A 7 -0.43 7.07 -16.85
N ILE A 8 0.44 6.58 -15.97
CA ILE A 8 1.81 7.07 -15.86
C ILE A 8 2.56 6.54 -17.10
N PRO A 9 3.19 7.42 -17.91
CA PRO A 9 3.93 6.97 -19.07
C PRO A 9 5.14 6.12 -18.63
N PRO A 10 5.55 5.12 -19.42
CA PRO A 10 6.68 4.25 -19.07
C PRO A 10 8.03 4.98 -19.06
N ASN A 11 8.11 6.16 -19.68
CA ASN A 11 9.32 6.97 -19.74
C ASN A 11 9.16 8.18 -18.81
N ILE A 12 9.49 7.99 -17.53
CA ILE A 12 9.38 9.00 -16.47
C ILE A 12 10.43 10.11 -16.66
N ASP A 13 11.60 9.81 -17.23
CA ASP A 13 12.70 10.77 -17.41
C ASP A 13 12.33 11.95 -18.33
N ARG A 14 11.31 11.78 -19.17
CA ARG A 14 10.79 12.81 -20.06
C ARG A 14 9.67 13.66 -19.44
N VAL A 15 9.24 13.32 -18.22
CA VAL A 15 8.22 14.07 -17.50
C VAL A 15 8.88 15.24 -16.78
N GLY A 16 8.86 16.41 -17.41
CA GLY A 16 9.28 17.68 -16.82
C GLY A 16 8.10 18.49 -16.26
N ASP A 17 8.40 19.58 -15.56
CA ASP A 17 7.45 20.63 -15.14
C ASP A 17 6.25 20.14 -14.32
N ILE A 18 6.52 19.32 -13.30
CA ILE A 18 5.49 18.90 -12.34
C ILE A 18 5.20 20.06 -11.38
N SER A 19 4.01 20.64 -11.49
CA SER A 19 3.47 21.62 -10.54
C SER A 19 2.17 21.09 -9.94
N SER A 20 2.07 21.11 -8.61
CA SER A 20 0.88 20.65 -7.89
C SER A 20 0.68 21.42 -6.59
N ASN A 21 -0.58 21.60 -6.21
CA ASN A 21 -1.01 22.13 -4.91
C ASN A 21 -1.39 21.02 -3.92
N ALA A 22 -1.08 19.76 -4.24
CA ALA A 22 -1.36 18.63 -3.36
C ALA A 22 -0.47 18.66 -2.11
N LEU A 23 -1.07 18.38 -0.96
CA LEU A 23 -0.39 18.30 0.33
C LEU A 23 0.27 16.94 0.55
N PHE A 24 -0.31 15.89 -0.01
CA PHE A 24 0.20 14.53 0.09
C PHE A 24 -0.20 13.69 -1.13
N ILE A 25 0.44 12.54 -1.26
CA ILE A 25 0.10 11.51 -2.25
C ILE A 25 -0.58 10.37 -1.51
N LEU A 26 -1.77 9.98 -1.96
CA LEU A 26 -2.51 8.84 -1.45
C LEU A 26 -2.33 7.66 -2.41
N LEU A 27 -1.55 6.67 -2.00
CA LEU A 27 -1.42 5.41 -2.72
C LEU A 27 -2.58 4.49 -2.37
N VAL A 28 -3.27 3.98 -3.38
CA VAL A 28 -4.41 3.08 -3.25
C VAL A 28 -4.08 1.78 -3.97
N GLU A 29 -4.22 0.65 -3.27
CA GLU A 29 -3.95 -0.68 -3.83
C GLU A 29 -5.03 -1.07 -4.84
N LYS A 30 -6.30 -1.10 -4.40
CA LYS A 30 -7.38 -1.60 -5.26
C LYS A 30 -7.91 -0.55 -6.23
N GLN A 31 -7.94 -0.91 -7.52
CA GLN A 31 -8.53 -0.09 -8.60
C GLN A 31 -9.98 0.35 -8.31
N SER A 32 -10.79 -0.52 -7.70
CA SER A 32 -12.18 -0.16 -7.34
C SER A 32 -12.24 0.97 -6.29
N THR A 33 -11.32 0.95 -5.33
CA THR A 33 -11.21 1.99 -4.30
C THR A 33 -10.75 3.30 -4.92
N PHE A 34 -9.78 3.24 -5.85
CA PHE A 34 -9.35 4.39 -6.62
C PHE A 34 -10.51 5.05 -7.38
N ILE A 35 -11.29 4.25 -8.14
CA ILE A 35 -12.45 4.76 -8.89
C ILE A 35 -13.46 5.40 -7.93
N ARG A 36 -13.72 4.77 -6.79
CA ARG A 36 -14.66 5.30 -5.79
C ARG A 36 -14.21 6.65 -5.20
N LEU A 37 -12.92 6.79 -4.91
CA LEU A 37 -12.35 8.06 -4.42
C LEU A 37 -12.35 9.14 -5.51
N ALA A 38 -12.13 8.75 -6.77
CA ALA A 38 -12.19 9.65 -7.92
C ALA A 38 -13.63 10.14 -8.20
N GLU A 39 -14.62 9.26 -8.11
CA GLU A 39 -16.06 9.57 -8.23
C GLU A 39 -16.51 10.58 -7.18
N THR A 40 -16.11 10.35 -5.93
CA THR A 40 -16.42 11.23 -4.79
C THR A 40 -15.60 12.53 -4.80
N ARG A 41 -14.66 12.67 -5.74
CA ARG A 41 -13.74 13.81 -5.87
C ARG A 41 -13.00 14.09 -4.57
N TYR A 42 -12.52 13.05 -3.90
CA TYR A 42 -11.84 13.14 -2.61
C TYR A 42 -10.65 14.13 -2.64
N TYR A 43 -9.92 14.16 -3.77
CA TYR A 43 -8.83 15.09 -4.04
C TYR A 43 -9.21 16.60 -4.01
N ARG A 44 -10.51 16.94 -4.03
CA ARG A 44 -10.98 18.33 -3.84
C ARG A 44 -11.24 18.67 -2.37
N ILE A 45 -11.58 17.67 -1.56
CA ILE A 45 -11.86 17.84 -0.13
C ILE A 45 -10.53 17.94 0.61
N PHE A 46 -9.64 17.00 0.30
CA PHE A 46 -8.26 17.02 0.76
C PHE A 46 -7.36 17.16 -0.46
N PRO A 47 -6.60 18.25 -0.59
CA PRO A 47 -5.69 18.45 -1.72
C PRO A 47 -4.64 17.32 -1.74
N CYS A 48 -4.86 16.30 -2.56
CA CYS A 48 -3.99 15.15 -2.66
C CYS A 48 -3.94 14.60 -4.08
N ILE A 49 -2.83 13.96 -4.45
CA ILE A 49 -2.71 13.16 -5.67
C ILE A 49 -3.05 11.71 -5.29
N ILE A 50 -4.01 11.11 -5.97
CA ILE A 50 -4.38 9.71 -5.75
C ILE A 50 -3.70 8.87 -6.83
N VAL A 51 -2.91 7.87 -6.41
CA VAL A 51 -2.20 6.95 -7.30
C VAL A 51 -2.72 5.54 -7.05
N CYS A 52 -3.02 4.79 -8.10
CA CYS A 52 -3.36 3.37 -8.00
C CYS A 52 -2.18 2.51 -8.47
N ALA A 53 -1.74 1.56 -7.65
CA ALA A 53 -0.81 0.52 -8.08
C ALA A 53 -1.63 -0.65 -8.66
N GLN A 54 -1.53 -0.93 -9.97
CA GLN A 54 -2.21 -2.09 -10.56
C GLN A 54 -1.30 -3.33 -10.49
N GLY A 55 -1.60 -4.29 -9.60
CA GLY A 55 -0.85 -5.55 -9.40
C GLY A 55 -1.68 -6.71 -8.80
N GLN A 56 -1.11 -7.91 -8.71
CA GLN A 56 -1.71 -9.17 -8.17
C GLN A 56 -0.72 -9.85 -7.20
N PRO A 57 -1.15 -10.67 -6.21
CA PRO A 57 -2.09 -10.43 -5.10
C PRO A 57 -1.45 -10.70 -3.71
N ASP A 58 -2.09 -10.29 -2.61
CA ASP A 58 -1.63 -10.39 -1.20
C ASP A 58 -0.35 -9.58 -0.89
N LEU A 59 -0.36 -8.37 -1.47
CA LEU A 59 0.81 -7.56 -1.77
C LEU A 59 0.88 -6.25 -0.98
N GLY A 60 -0.13 -5.83 -0.22
CA GLY A 60 -0.12 -4.52 0.45
C GLY A 60 1.12 -4.31 1.33
N THR A 61 1.45 -5.30 2.16
CA THR A 61 2.68 -5.29 2.97
C THR A 61 3.94 -5.40 2.10
N ARG A 62 3.91 -6.20 1.03
CA ARG A 62 5.07 -6.36 0.12
C ARG A 62 5.37 -5.08 -0.63
N GLU A 63 4.36 -4.38 -1.14
CA GLU A 63 4.49 -3.07 -1.78
C GLU A 63 4.99 -2.02 -0.78
N PHE A 64 4.43 -1.96 0.43
CA PHE A 64 4.95 -1.08 1.48
C PHE A 64 6.43 -1.33 1.75
N VAL A 65 6.84 -2.60 1.87
CA VAL A 65 8.24 -3.00 2.09
C VAL A 65 9.11 -2.67 0.88
N ILE A 66 8.62 -2.83 -0.35
CA ILE A 66 9.33 -2.45 -1.58
C ILE A 66 9.55 -0.93 -1.62
N TYR A 67 8.55 -0.12 -1.27
CA TYR A 67 8.68 1.34 -1.27
C TYR A 67 9.49 1.88 -0.09
N HIS A 68 9.43 1.22 1.07
CA HIS A 68 10.10 1.67 2.29
C HIS A 68 11.56 1.18 2.37
N CYS A 69 11.86 -0.03 1.87
CA CYS A 69 13.18 -0.65 1.99
C CYS A 69 13.87 -0.95 0.64
N GLY A 70 13.17 -0.84 -0.49
CA GLY A 70 13.70 -1.26 -1.79
C GLY A 70 13.69 -2.78 -1.95
N SER A 71 13.23 -3.28 -3.09
CA SER A 71 13.27 -4.73 -3.40
C SER A 71 14.66 -5.17 -3.83
N LEU A 72 15.12 -6.35 -3.37
CA LEU A 72 16.35 -7.00 -3.86
C LEU A 72 16.24 -7.41 -5.36
N SER A 73 15.03 -7.76 -5.82
CA SER A 73 14.76 -8.15 -7.22
C SER A 73 14.65 -6.96 -8.19
N MET A 74 14.58 -5.73 -7.68
CA MET A 74 14.61 -4.47 -8.43
C MET A 74 15.78 -3.58 -7.97
N SER A 75 16.88 -4.22 -7.56
CA SER A 75 18.04 -3.57 -6.96
C SER A 75 18.71 -2.50 -7.84
N TYR A 76 18.58 -2.60 -9.17
CA TYR A 76 19.27 -1.71 -10.11
C TYR A 76 18.87 -0.23 -10.01
N ASP A 77 17.64 0.09 -9.59
CA ASP A 77 17.18 1.49 -9.41
C ASP A 77 16.66 1.80 -7.98
N SER A 78 16.86 0.86 -7.05
CA SER A 78 16.23 0.86 -5.71
C SER A 78 16.57 2.07 -4.82
N SER A 79 17.76 2.65 -4.97
CA SER A 79 18.20 3.79 -4.15
C SER A 79 17.49 5.11 -4.47
N ASN A 80 17.01 5.28 -5.71
CA ASN A 80 16.31 6.50 -6.15
C ASN A 80 14.77 6.37 -6.13
N LEU A 81 14.23 5.15 -6.09
CA LEU A 81 12.78 4.89 -6.11
C LEU A 81 12.18 4.58 -4.73
N ALA A 82 13.00 4.27 -3.73
CA ALA A 82 12.52 4.10 -2.37
C ALA A 82 12.08 5.45 -1.77
N THR A 83 10.88 5.47 -1.19
CA THR A 83 10.32 6.65 -0.52
C THR A 83 10.31 6.39 0.99
N PRO A 84 11.41 6.68 1.72
CA PRO A 84 11.54 6.33 3.14
C PRO A 84 10.48 7.03 4.02
N GLY A 85 9.87 8.12 3.54
CA GLY A 85 8.78 8.83 4.21
C GLY A 85 7.38 8.23 4.00
N ILE A 86 7.24 7.13 3.25
CA ILE A 86 5.94 6.48 3.06
C ILE A 86 5.39 5.97 4.39
N SER A 87 4.13 6.26 4.66
CA SER A 87 3.44 5.85 5.90
C SER A 87 2.22 5.03 5.56
N TRP A 88 2.05 3.91 6.26
CA TRP A 88 0.88 3.05 6.12
C TRP A 88 -0.31 3.64 6.87
N LEU A 89 -1.41 3.92 6.17
CA LEU A 89 -2.55 4.63 6.75
C LEU A 89 -3.59 3.70 7.41
N GLY A 90 -3.76 2.46 6.95
CA GLY A 90 -4.83 1.61 7.52
C GLY A 90 -5.05 0.26 6.86
N LEU A 91 -6.06 -0.45 7.37
CA LEU A 91 -6.21 -1.92 7.33
C LEU A 91 -5.13 -2.63 8.15
N THR A 92 -4.88 -2.11 9.35
CA THR A 92 -4.14 -2.88 10.35
C THR A 92 -5.05 -3.96 10.96
N PRO A 93 -4.49 -5.04 11.51
CA PRO A 93 -5.24 -6.00 12.34
C PRO A 93 -6.02 -5.33 13.48
N TYR A 94 -5.50 -4.21 14.01
CA TYR A 94 -6.19 -3.39 15.01
C TYR A 94 -7.41 -2.66 14.45
N ASP A 95 -7.30 -2.16 13.21
CA ASP A 95 -8.43 -1.55 12.51
C ASP A 95 -9.51 -2.60 12.24
N LEU A 96 -9.14 -3.84 11.90
CA LEU A 96 -10.09 -4.94 11.67
C LEU A 96 -10.94 -5.27 12.93
N GLU A 97 -10.35 -5.22 14.12
CA GLU A 97 -11.07 -5.44 15.38
C GLU A 97 -11.99 -4.27 15.77
N THR A 98 -11.56 -3.04 15.50
CA THR A 98 -12.28 -1.82 15.89
C THR A 98 -13.32 -1.37 14.85
N SER A 99 -13.11 -1.75 13.59
CA SER A 99 -14.04 -1.42 12.51
C SER A 99 -15.25 -2.36 12.56
N LYS A 100 -16.42 -1.79 12.26
CA LYS A 100 -17.71 -2.52 12.19
C LYS A 100 -17.79 -3.36 10.91
N ILE A 101 -16.73 -4.08 10.56
CA ILE A 101 -16.73 -4.97 9.40
C ILE A 101 -17.48 -6.24 9.81
N PRO A 102 -18.53 -6.65 9.09
CA PRO A 102 -19.21 -7.90 9.36
C PRO A 102 -18.22 -9.07 9.25
N LYS A 103 -18.24 -9.98 10.23
CA LYS A 103 -17.38 -11.18 10.23
C LYS A 103 -17.59 -12.07 9.00
N GLU A 104 -18.75 -11.96 8.37
CA GLU A 104 -19.12 -12.63 7.12
C GLU A 104 -18.27 -12.17 5.92
N CYS A 105 -17.69 -10.97 5.98
CA CYS A 105 -16.79 -10.44 4.95
C CYS A 105 -15.32 -10.80 5.23
N LEU A 106 -15.02 -11.42 6.36
CA LEU A 106 -13.67 -11.86 6.71
C LEU A 106 -13.43 -13.25 6.13
N LEU A 107 -12.39 -13.38 5.32
CA LEU A 107 -11.95 -14.67 4.81
C LEU A 107 -10.99 -15.29 5.83
N PRO A 108 -11.16 -16.59 6.16
CA PRO A 108 -10.18 -17.28 6.98
C PRO A 108 -8.85 -17.34 6.24
N MET A 109 -7.76 -17.21 6.99
CA MET A 109 -6.41 -17.23 6.44
C MET A 109 -6.07 -18.60 5.86
N SER A 110 -5.53 -18.66 4.63
CA SER A 110 -5.01 -19.90 4.04
C SER A 110 -3.73 -20.36 4.76
N GLU A 111 -3.42 -21.64 4.69
CA GLU A 111 -2.14 -22.17 5.17
C GLU A 111 -0.95 -21.59 4.38
N GLU A 112 -1.17 -21.15 3.15
CA GLU A 112 -0.18 -20.43 2.34
C GLU A 112 0.09 -19.02 2.89
N ASP A 113 -0.97 -18.32 3.28
CA ASP A 113 -0.88 -16.97 3.86
C ASP A 113 -0.18 -16.99 5.21
N LYS A 114 -0.44 -18.02 6.04
CA LYS A 114 0.27 -18.24 7.31
C LYS A 114 1.76 -18.43 7.10
N LYS A 115 2.15 -19.28 6.15
CA LYS A 115 3.57 -19.49 5.78
C LYS A 115 4.24 -18.21 5.27
N ALA A 116 3.51 -17.43 4.47
CA ALA A 116 4.01 -16.13 4.00
C ALA A 116 4.19 -15.13 5.15
N GLY A 117 3.25 -15.10 6.10
CA GLY A 117 3.33 -14.28 7.31
C GLY A 117 4.50 -14.66 8.22
N GLU A 118 4.74 -15.96 8.43
CA GLU A 118 5.90 -16.47 9.17
C GLU A 118 7.22 -16.12 8.48
N LYS A 119 7.28 -16.24 7.14
CA LYS A 119 8.46 -15.84 6.37
C LYS A 119 8.74 -14.35 6.55
N LEU A 120 7.71 -13.51 6.42
CA LEU A 120 7.84 -12.07 6.64
C LEU A 120 8.35 -11.76 8.05
N MET A 121 7.84 -12.44 9.08
CA MET A 121 8.24 -12.22 10.48
C MET A 121 9.75 -12.44 10.74
N ASN A 122 10.40 -13.27 9.93
CA ASN A 122 11.83 -13.56 10.02
C ASN A 122 12.73 -12.56 9.27
N GLU A 123 12.14 -11.70 8.42
CA GLU A 123 12.87 -10.71 7.63
C GLU A 123 13.47 -9.60 8.52
N ASP A 124 14.66 -9.11 8.13
CA ASP A 124 15.45 -8.18 8.94
C ASP A 124 14.77 -6.82 9.17
N PHE A 125 13.90 -6.39 8.25
CA PHE A 125 13.20 -5.10 8.38
C PHE A 125 12.16 -5.09 9.52
N LEU A 126 11.50 -6.22 9.79
CA LEU A 126 10.53 -6.31 10.90
C LEU A 126 11.21 -6.40 12.26
N LYS A 127 12.48 -6.82 12.33
CA LYS A 127 13.26 -6.76 13.57
C LYS A 127 13.43 -5.32 14.05
N ASN A 128 13.51 -4.38 13.11
CA ASN A 128 13.67 -2.96 13.40
C ASN A 128 12.33 -2.23 13.65
N MET A 129 11.19 -2.87 13.39
CA MET A 129 9.86 -2.25 13.55
C MET A 129 8.94 -3.05 14.49
N PRO A 130 8.96 -2.75 15.81
CA PRO A 130 8.21 -3.53 16.80
C PRO A 130 6.69 -3.44 16.63
N GLN A 131 6.15 -2.33 16.11
CA GLN A 131 4.70 -2.22 15.86
C GLN A 131 4.19 -3.22 14.81
N TRP A 132 4.95 -3.43 13.74
CA TRP A 132 4.57 -4.32 12.64
C TRP A 132 4.67 -5.79 13.04
N ARG A 133 5.66 -6.13 13.86
CA ARG A 133 5.77 -7.48 14.44
C ARG A 133 4.58 -7.82 15.33
N LYS A 134 4.11 -6.87 16.15
CA LYS A 134 2.91 -7.05 16.98
C LYS A 134 1.65 -7.22 16.12
N ALA A 135 1.48 -6.37 15.10
CA ALA A 135 0.36 -6.46 14.18
C ALA A 135 0.30 -7.83 13.48
N LEU A 136 1.41 -8.29 12.89
CA LEU A 136 1.48 -9.60 12.25
C LEU A 136 1.24 -10.76 13.23
N GLY A 137 1.70 -10.63 14.48
CA GLY A 137 1.41 -11.62 15.53
C GLY A 137 -0.08 -11.74 15.85
N ILE A 138 -0.83 -10.62 15.88
CA ILE A 138 -2.29 -10.64 16.04
C ILE A 138 -2.94 -11.33 14.83
N MET A 139 -2.46 -11.00 13.63
CA MET A 139 -2.97 -11.53 12.38
C MET A 139 -2.80 -13.06 12.26
N LEU A 140 -1.67 -13.61 12.68
CA LEU A 140 -1.41 -15.07 12.64
C LEU A 140 -2.17 -15.86 13.72
N ASN A 141 -2.61 -15.21 14.79
CA ASN A 141 -3.32 -15.83 15.91
C ASN A 141 -4.86 -15.78 15.77
N THR A 142 -5.38 -15.14 14.72
CA THR A 142 -6.82 -14.99 14.42
C THR A 142 -7.27 -16.05 13.43
#